data_AF-F3GMM1-F1
#
_entry.id   AF-F3GMM1-F1
#
_cell.length_a   1.000
_cell.length_b   1.000
_cell.length_c   1.000
_cell.angle_alpha   90.00
_cell.angle_beta   90.00
_cell.angle_gamma   90.00
#
_symmetry.space_group_name_H-M   'P 1'
#
loop_
_entity.id
_entity.type
_entity.pdbx_description
1 polymer ?
#
loop_
_entity_poly.entity_id
_entity_poly.type
_entity_poly.pdbx_seq_one_letter_code
_entity_poly.pdbx_strand_id
1 'polypeptide(L)'
;EPSHNVPARVAELHSAGVEEVVVQRFITPVLSGIAFVRHLSVELEWVEGHLESLADGQASPERAIISRLGAAWSSGDFKPSHGLTEEVLWDFLQGVLRVFHYVPGDVEWA
;
A
#
# COMPACT_ATOMS: atom_id res chain seq x y z
N GLU A 1 6.63 -2.62 23.91
CA GLU A 1 7.73 -2.53 24.88
C GLU A 1 7.74 -1.18 25.57
N PRO A 2 8.26 -1.08 26.80
CA PRO A 2 8.33 0.20 27.48
C PRO A 2 9.44 1.10 26.88
N SER A 3 9.19 2.41 26.88
CA SER A 3 10.00 3.43 26.22
C SER A 3 11.47 3.53 26.69
N HIS A 4 11.82 2.95 27.83
CA HIS A 4 13.18 2.95 28.36
C HIS A 4 14.15 2.01 27.62
N ASN A 5 13.66 1.11 26.77
CA ASN A 5 14.51 0.17 26.03
C ASN A 5 15.04 0.73 24.69
N VAL A 6 14.56 1.91 24.27
CA VAL A 6 14.88 2.51 22.98
C VAL A 6 16.38 2.79 22.80
N PRO A 7 17.12 3.40 23.76
CA PRO A 7 18.54 3.70 23.56
C PRO A 7 19.40 2.44 23.37
N ALA A 8 19.12 1.38 24.13
CA ALA A 8 19.83 0.11 24.01
C ALA A 8 19.58 -0.54 22.64
N ARG A 9 18.31 -0.55 22.19
CA ARG A 9 17.93 -1.09 20.88
C ARG A 9 18.54 -0.31 19.72
N VAL A 10 18.62 1.02 19.82
CA VAL A 10 19.29 1.87 18.80
C VAL A 10 20.79 1.56 18.73
N ALA A 11 21.46 1.41 19.88
CA ALA A 11 22.89 1.06 19.91
C ALA A 11 23.15 -0.32 19.30
N GLU A 12 22.29 -1.30 19.59
CA GLU A 12 22.34 -2.63 18.99
C GLU A 12 22.18 -2.56 17.46
N LEU A 13 21.15 -1.88 16.95
CA LEU A 13 20.91 -1.73 15.51
C LEU A 13 22.09 -1.05 14.80
N HIS A 14 22.63 0.03 15.38
CA HIS A 14 23.79 0.71 14.81
C HIS A 14 25.04 -0.19 14.81
N SER A 15 25.25 -0.97 15.87
CA SER A 15 26.37 -1.93 15.93
C SER A 15 26.23 -3.07 14.91
N ALA A 16 24.99 -3.41 14.53
CA ALA A 16 24.68 -4.35 13.47
C ALA A 16 24.80 -3.74 12.05
N GLY A 17 25.18 -2.47 11.92
CA GLY A 17 25.36 -1.77 10.64
C GLY A 17 24.07 -1.22 10.03
N VAL A 18 22.99 -1.11 10.83
CA VAL A 18 21.76 -0.46 10.37
C VAL A 18 21.99 1.05 10.29
N GLU A 19 21.93 1.60 9.08
CA GLU A 19 22.13 3.04 8.83
C GLU A 19 20.84 3.85 9.01
N GLU A 20 19.70 3.30 8.60
CA GLU A 20 18.41 3.99 8.63
C GLU A 20 17.30 3.09 9.18
N VAL A 21 16.38 3.70 9.95
CA VAL A 21 15.21 3.03 10.52
C VAL A 21 13.99 3.91 10.32
N VAL A 22 12.95 3.34 9.73
CA VAL A 22 11.64 4.00 9.63
C VAL A 22 10.84 3.69 10.89
N VAL A 23 10.51 4.73 11.66
CA VAL A 23 9.58 4.64 12.79
C VAL A 23 8.28 5.31 12.38
N GLN A 24 7.24 4.52 12.22
CA GLN A 24 5.90 5.01 11.87
C GLN A 24 4.87 4.61 12.92
N ARG A 25 3.79 5.38 12.99
CA ARG A 25 2.61 4.99 13.78
C ARG A 25 2.06 3.68 13.22
N PHE A 26 1.87 2.70 14.09
CA PHE A 26 1.21 1.46 13.70
C PHE A 26 -0.27 1.71 13.39
N ILE A 27 -0.72 1.16 12.26
CA ILE A 27 -2.12 1.13 11.85
C ILE A 27 -2.55 -0.34 11.90
N THR A 28 -3.72 -0.60 12.46
CA THR A 28 -4.40 -1.89 12.31
C THR A 28 -5.34 -1.76 11.11
N PRO A 29 -4.92 -2.14 9.89
CA PRO A 29 -5.73 -2.02 8.70
C PRO A 29 -6.96 -2.91 8.81
N VAL A 30 -8.08 -2.38 8.33
CA VAL A 30 -9.26 -3.18 8.03
C VAL A 30 -9.15 -3.72 6.60
N LEU A 31 -8.55 -2.94 5.70
CA LEU A 31 -8.24 -3.31 4.33
C LEU A 31 -6.83 -2.80 4.03
N SER A 32 -6.03 -3.55 3.28
CA SER A 32 -4.74 -3.07 2.81
C SER A 32 -4.35 -3.69 1.48
N GLY A 33 -3.47 -3.03 0.74
CA GLY A 33 -3.10 -3.47 -0.60
C GLY A 33 -1.87 -2.80 -1.17
N ILE A 34 -1.54 -3.25 -2.37
CA ILE A 34 -0.47 -2.74 -3.23
C ILE A 34 -1.11 -2.22 -4.51
N ALA A 35 -0.60 -1.09 -5.00
CA ALA A 35 -1.04 -0.48 -6.24
C ALA A 35 0.15 -0.15 -7.15
N PHE A 36 0.14 -0.70 -8.35
CA PHE A 36 1.06 -0.28 -9.42
C PHE A 36 0.39 0.82 -10.25
N VAL A 37 0.75 2.06 -9.94
CA VAL A 37 0.03 3.24 -10.40
C VAL A 37 0.69 3.81 -11.67
N ARG A 38 -0.11 3.99 -12.72
CA ARG A 38 0.27 4.68 -13.96
C ARG A 38 -0.76 5.76 -14.31
N HIS A 39 -0.46 6.57 -15.32
CA HIS A 39 -1.34 7.65 -15.78
C HIS A 39 -2.76 7.22 -16.13
N LEU A 40 -2.83 6.09 -16.82
CA LEU A 40 -4.05 5.65 -17.48
C LEU A 40 -4.64 4.42 -16.82
N SER A 41 -3.86 3.73 -15.99
CA SER A 41 -4.28 2.51 -15.31
C SER A 41 -3.64 2.36 -13.93
N VAL A 42 -4.33 1.66 -13.05
CA VAL A 42 -3.84 1.21 -11.76
C VAL A 42 -4.12 -0.27 -11.65
N GLU A 43 -3.08 -1.06 -11.38
CA GLU A 43 -3.22 -2.47 -11.04
C GLU A 43 -3.24 -2.60 -9.52
N LEU A 44 -4.24 -3.28 -8.98
CA LEU A 44 -4.48 -3.41 -7.55
C LEU A 44 -4.40 -4.87 -7.12
N GLU A 45 -3.78 -5.09 -5.96
CA GLU A 45 -3.90 -6.32 -5.17
C GLU A 45 -4.23 -5.93 -3.72
N TRP A 46 -5.25 -6.54 -3.11
CA TRP A 46 -5.63 -6.20 -1.73
C TRP A 46 -6.23 -7.37 -0.95
N VAL A 47 -6.23 -7.22 0.37
CA VAL A 47 -6.78 -8.18 1.34
C VAL A 47 -7.49 -7.45 2.48
N GLU A 48 -8.40 -8.16 3.13
CA GLU A 48 -8.92 -7.77 4.44
C GLU A 48 -7.81 -7.93 5.50
N GLY A 49 -7.65 -6.93 6.35
CA GLY A 49 -6.64 -6.91 7.40
C GLY A 49 -5.25 -6.52 6.90
N HIS A 50 -4.23 -7.17 7.47
CA HIS A 50 -2.82 -6.83 7.28
C HIS A 50 -2.24 -7.31 5.94
N LEU A 51 -1.49 -6.43 5.29
CA LEU A 51 -0.81 -6.67 4.01
C LEU A 51 0.23 -7.80 4.08
N GLU A 52 0.76 -8.06 5.28
CA GLU A 52 1.72 -9.15 5.56
C GLU A 52 1.22 -10.50 5.04
N SER A 53 -0.10 -10.74 5.08
CA SER A 53 -0.69 -11.98 4.57
C SER A 53 -0.48 -12.19 3.05
N LEU A 54 -0.32 -11.11 2.28
CA LEU A 54 0.07 -11.16 0.87
C LEU A 54 1.55 -11.45 0.69
N ALA A 55 2.42 -10.81 1.46
CA ALA A 55 3.86 -11.03 1.40
C ALA A 55 4.25 -12.47 1.77
N ASP A 56 3.56 -13.05 2.75
CA ASP A 56 3.80 -14.42 3.22
C ASP A 56 3.16 -15.50 2.34
N GLY A 57 2.41 -15.11 1.29
CA GLY A 57 1.72 -16.01 0.37
C GLY A 57 0.62 -16.86 1.04
N GLN A 58 0.14 -16.45 2.22
CA GLN A 58 -0.88 -17.17 2.98
C GLN A 58 -2.31 -16.78 2.56
N ALA A 59 -2.48 -15.61 1.94
CA ALA A 59 -3.75 -15.12 1.43
C ALA A 59 -3.74 -15.01 -0.10
N SER A 60 -4.90 -15.28 -0.71
CA SER A 60 -5.14 -14.95 -2.11
C SER A 60 -5.67 -13.52 -2.19
N PRO A 61 -4.98 -12.57 -2.86
CA PRO A 61 -5.48 -11.21 -3.03
C PRO A 61 -6.74 -11.18 -3.88
N GLU A 62 -7.61 -10.22 -3.59
CA GLU A 62 -8.51 -9.68 -4.59
C GLU A 62 -7.69 -8.80 -5.55
N ARG A 63 -8.11 -8.75 -6.82
CA ARG A 63 -7.36 -8.06 -7.87
C ARG A 63 -8.27 -7.27 -8.79
N ALA A 64 -7.82 -6.09 -9.20
CA ALA A 64 -8.50 -5.28 -10.19
C ALA A 64 -7.52 -4.42 -11.00
N ILE A 65 -7.90 -4.09 -12.21
CA ILE A 65 -7.25 -3.06 -13.04
C ILE A 65 -8.28 -1.98 -13.28
N ILE A 66 -8.04 -0.80 -12.72
CA ILE A 66 -8.85 0.40 -12.94
C ILE A 66 -8.20 1.18 -14.08
N SER A 67 -8.99 1.68 -15.04
CA SER A 67 -8.44 2.38 -16.21
C SER A 67 -9.33 3.52 -16.68
N ARG A 68 -8.71 4.66 -17.02
CA ARG A 68 -9.43 5.78 -17.68
C ARG A 68 -9.75 5.52 -19.14
N LEU A 69 -9.17 4.47 -19.74
CA LEU A 69 -9.40 4.11 -21.14
C LEU A 69 -10.71 3.31 -21.33
N GLY A 70 -11.45 3.07 -20.25
CA GLY A 70 -12.75 2.39 -20.26
C GLY A 70 -12.64 0.89 -20.08
N ALA A 71 -13.79 0.22 -20.05
CA ALA A 71 -13.94 -1.17 -19.60
C ALA A 71 -13.06 -2.19 -20.32
N ALA A 72 -12.71 -1.96 -21.60
CA ALA A 72 -11.83 -2.85 -22.35
C ALA A 72 -10.39 -2.90 -21.82
N TRP A 73 -10.00 -1.92 -21.00
CA TRP A 73 -8.69 -1.80 -20.36
C TRP A 73 -8.75 -2.00 -18.85
N SER A 74 -9.92 -2.38 -18.35
CA SER A 74 -10.15 -2.75 -16.96
C SER A 74 -10.30 -4.25 -16.83
N SER A 75 -10.05 -4.78 -15.64
CA SER A 75 -10.21 -6.21 -15.34
C SER A 75 -10.54 -6.38 -13.87
N GLY A 76 -11.51 -7.25 -13.55
CA GLY A 76 -12.06 -7.31 -12.20
C GLY A 76 -12.75 -6.01 -11.79
N ASP A 77 -13.22 -5.95 -10.55
CA ASP A 77 -13.89 -4.79 -9.98
C ASP A 77 -13.35 -4.54 -8.58
N PHE A 78 -13.04 -3.29 -8.24
CA PHE A 78 -12.77 -2.94 -6.86
C PHE A 78 -14.09 -2.88 -6.09
N LYS A 79 -14.32 -3.83 -5.17
CA LYS A 79 -15.55 -3.91 -4.37
C LYS A 79 -15.51 -2.85 -3.27
N PRO A 80 -16.41 -1.85 -3.27
CA PRO A 80 -16.42 -0.84 -2.21
C PRO A 80 -16.65 -1.47 -0.84
N SER A 81 -15.79 -1.14 0.12
CA SER A 81 -15.88 -1.65 1.49
C SER A 81 -15.39 -0.58 2.47
N HIS A 82 -15.91 -0.60 3.70
CA HIS A 82 -15.47 0.30 4.78
C HIS A 82 -15.48 1.80 4.44
N GLY A 83 -16.30 2.22 3.47
CA GLY A 83 -16.38 3.61 2.99
C GLY A 83 -15.33 3.97 1.92
N LEU A 84 -14.43 3.05 1.57
CA LEU A 84 -13.50 3.18 0.46
C LEU A 84 -14.19 2.73 -0.84
N THR A 85 -14.21 3.61 -1.84
CA THR A 85 -14.74 3.32 -3.17
C THR A 85 -13.61 3.33 -4.20
N GLU A 86 -13.87 2.75 -5.38
CA GLU A 86 -12.91 2.76 -6.50
C GLU A 86 -12.49 4.18 -6.88
N GLU A 87 -13.44 5.12 -6.94
CA GLU A 87 -13.20 6.52 -7.28
C GLU A 87 -12.29 7.22 -6.25
N VAL A 88 -12.53 7.01 -4.95
CA VAL A 88 -11.72 7.59 -3.88
C VAL A 88 -10.30 7.04 -3.91
N LEU A 89 -10.14 5.73 -4.09
CA LEU A 89 -8.83 5.10 -4.20
C LEU A 89 -8.08 5.58 -5.45
N TRP A 90 -8.76 5.65 -6.59
CA TRP A 90 -8.22 6.17 -7.84
C TRP A 90 -7.70 7.60 -7.66
N ASP A 91 -8.52 8.51 -7.15
CA ASP A 91 -8.16 9.91 -6.98
C ASP A 91 -6.98 10.09 -6.03
N PHE A 92 -6.93 9.33 -4.94
CA PHE A 92 -5.80 9.30 -4.03
C PHE A 92 -4.50 8.89 -4.75
N LEU A 93 -4.50 7.74 -5.43
CA LEU A 93 -3.32 7.20 -6.10
C LEU A 93 -2.83 8.11 -7.25
N GLN A 94 -3.76 8.70 -8.02
CA GLN A 94 -3.41 9.70 -9.03
C GLN A 94 -2.88 10.99 -8.41
N GLY A 95 -3.35 11.35 -7.21
CA GLY A 95 -2.80 12.43 -6.39
C GLY A 95 -1.34 12.16 -6.01
N VAL A 96 -1.02 10.95 -5.55
CA VAL A 96 0.35 10.51 -5.26
C VAL A 96 1.22 10.62 -6.51
N LEU A 97 0.81 10.03 -7.64
CA LEU A 97 1.54 10.15 -8.91
C LEU A 97 1.85 11.59 -9.28
N ARG A 98 0.89 12.51 -9.10
CA ARG A 98 1.08 13.93 -9.41
C ARG A 98 2.19 14.58 -8.59
N VAL A 99 2.31 14.23 -7.32
CA VAL A 99 3.38 14.72 -6.44
C VAL A 99 4.74 14.23 -6.94
N PHE A 100 4.82 12.98 -7.42
CA PHE A 100 6.04 12.38 -7.97
C PHE A 100 6.22 12.61 -9.47
N HIS A 101 5.70 13.72 -10.00
CA HIS A 101 5.85 14.11 -11.41
C HIS A 101 5.47 13.01 -12.39
N TYR A 102 4.43 12.25 -12.04
CA TYR A 102 3.78 11.29 -12.92
C TYR A 102 4.64 10.08 -13.31
N VAL A 103 5.74 9.84 -12.59
CA VAL A 103 6.56 8.64 -12.70
C VAL A 103 5.77 7.44 -12.17
N PRO A 104 5.67 6.31 -12.91
CA PRO A 104 4.99 5.10 -12.43
C PRO A 104 5.45 4.74 -11.01
N GLY A 105 4.48 4.46 -10.15
CA GLY A 105 4.70 4.25 -8.73
C GLY A 105 4.26 2.87 -8.27
N ASP A 106 4.94 2.37 -7.24
CA ASP A 106 4.50 1.25 -6.42
C ASP A 106 4.07 1.82 -5.06
N VAL A 107 2.80 1.62 -4.69
CA VAL A 107 2.19 2.25 -3.52
C VAL A 107 1.53 1.19 -2.65
N GLU A 108 2.07 1.02 -1.44
CA GLU A 108 1.39 0.29 -0.35
C GLU A 108 0.40 1.21 0.36
N TRP A 109 -0.81 0.70 0.61
CA TRP A 109 -1.90 1.47 1.24
C TRP A 109 -2.67 0.62 2.27
N ALA A 110 -3.26 1.29 3.25
CA ALA A 110 -3.91 0.72 4.44
C ALA A 110 -4.96 1.67 5.02
#